data_AF-A0A526R5D2-F1
#
_entry.id   AF-A0A526R5D2-F1
#
_cell.length_a   1.000
_cell.length_b   1.000
_cell.length_c   1.000
_cell.angle_alpha   90.00
_cell.angle_beta   90.00
_cell.angle_gamma   90.00
#
_symmetry.space_group_name_H-M   'P 1'
#
loop_
_entity.id
_entity.type
_entity.pdbx_description
1 polymer ?
#
loop_
_entity_poly.entity_id
_entity_poly.type
_entity_poly.pdbx_seq_one_letter_code
_entity_poly.pdbx_strand_id
1 'polypeptide(L)'
;MTATASNRARYWCASIRPCRPPISPWSPRRSTSCRRARRGWTQGAGQIAFPKALLDRGGDAVVAEIIAGEKQLFETRRAARSGQKGQLRERIEQLRKEISGDTAQADAKSHEIVLVGEELVSLRALWKKRLISIDRLTAMEREATRLDGERGQLTAALAQAEGRIAEINLQIIQVDLDLSTEVNKDLREIDAKIGELMERKVAAEDQLRRIDIRAPQDGVVQQSIAYTIGGVISPGQIIMQIVPDSDSLAIEARIAPSDIDQLFVGQPAALRFSALNQR
;
A
#
# COMPACT_ATOMS: atom_id res chain seq x y z
N MET A 1 -73.01 46.03 -12.52
CA MET A 1 -72.79 44.63 -12.92
C MET A 1 -71.29 44.42 -13.14
N THR A 2 -70.63 43.89 -12.09
CA THR A 2 -69.57 42.85 -12.09
C THR A 2 -68.42 42.85 -13.12
N ALA A 3 -67.19 43.02 -12.58
CA ALA A 3 -65.93 42.24 -12.75
C ALA A 3 -65.34 42.02 -14.17
N THR A 4 -64.03 42.17 -14.43
CA THR A 4 -62.96 41.27 -13.93
C THR A 4 -61.52 41.76 -14.29
N ALA A 5 -60.59 41.64 -13.34
CA ALA A 5 -59.09 41.49 -13.36
C ALA A 5 -58.22 42.40 -14.27
N SER A 6 -57.26 43.23 -13.84
CA SER A 6 -56.15 43.14 -12.86
C SER A 6 -55.23 41.92 -13.02
N ASN A 7 -54.01 42.09 -13.57
CA ASN A 7 -52.77 42.05 -12.75
C ASN A 7 -51.50 42.42 -13.54
N ARG A 8 -50.52 42.94 -12.78
CA ARG A 8 -49.17 43.38 -13.13
C ARG A 8 -48.29 42.27 -13.71
N ALA A 9 -47.44 42.60 -14.69
CA ALA A 9 -46.16 41.92 -14.91
C ALA A 9 -45.02 42.87 -14.56
N ARG A 10 -44.42 42.63 -13.39
CA ARG A 10 -43.24 43.34 -12.88
C ARG A 10 -42.02 42.87 -13.65
N TYR A 11 -41.19 43.82 -14.05
CA TYR A 11 -39.78 43.60 -14.41
C TYR A 11 -39.08 42.74 -13.36
N TRP A 12 -38.46 41.64 -13.79
CA TRP A 12 -37.46 40.91 -13.01
C TRP A 12 -36.09 41.24 -13.60
N CYS A 13 -35.40 42.19 -12.97
CA CYS A 13 -33.94 42.28 -13.01
C CYS A 13 -33.37 41.05 -12.28
N ALA A 14 -32.78 40.12 -13.01
CA ALA A 14 -31.95 39.07 -12.43
C ALA A 14 -30.50 39.58 -12.37
N SER A 15 -30.09 39.93 -11.15
CA SER A 15 -28.72 40.24 -10.76
C SER A 15 -27.78 39.05 -11.02
N ILE A 16 -26.86 39.20 -11.96
CA ILE A 16 -25.73 38.27 -12.14
C ILE A 16 -24.61 38.73 -11.20
N ARG A 17 -24.35 37.93 -10.17
CA ARG A 17 -23.30 38.18 -9.16
C ARG A 17 -21.91 38.10 -9.82
N PRO A 18 -20.92 38.88 -9.35
CA PRO A 18 -19.53 38.71 -9.77
C PRO A 18 -18.98 37.35 -9.33
N CYS A 19 -18.23 36.72 -10.23
CA CYS A 19 -17.47 35.49 -10.00
C CYS A 19 -16.59 35.59 -8.75
N ARG A 20 -16.95 34.86 -7.68
CA ARG A 20 -15.97 34.43 -6.68
C ARG A 20 -15.13 33.31 -7.30
N PRO A 21 -13.78 33.36 -7.22
CA PRO A 21 -12.96 32.24 -7.67
C PRO A 21 -13.30 30.98 -6.85
N PRO A 22 -13.34 29.79 -7.46
CA PRO A 22 -13.46 28.56 -6.70
C PRO A 22 -12.19 28.37 -5.87
N ILE A 23 -12.31 28.54 -4.56
CA ILE A 23 -11.34 28.01 -3.61
C ILE A 23 -11.46 26.49 -3.71
N SER A 24 -10.63 25.85 -4.53
CA SER A 24 -10.44 24.41 -4.50
C SER A 24 -9.15 24.09 -3.73
N PRO A 25 -9.22 23.72 -2.43
CA PRO A 25 -8.06 23.39 -1.62
C PRO A 25 -7.62 21.93 -1.76
N TRP A 26 -7.70 21.35 -2.96
CA TRP A 26 -7.44 19.92 -3.17
C TRP A 26 -6.32 19.73 -4.17
N SER A 27 -5.12 20.10 -3.73
CA SER A 27 -3.87 19.78 -4.41
C SER A 27 -3.60 18.25 -4.40
N PRO A 28 -2.79 17.74 -5.34
CA PRO A 28 -2.54 16.30 -5.55
C PRO A 28 -1.79 15.57 -4.41
N ARG A 29 -1.61 16.19 -3.24
CA ARG A 29 -0.81 15.64 -2.13
C ARG A 29 -1.44 14.42 -1.44
N ARG A 30 -2.70 14.08 -1.71
CA ARG A 30 -3.43 12.99 -1.01
C ARG A 30 -3.12 11.58 -1.52
N SER A 31 -2.41 11.39 -2.64
CA SER A 31 -1.96 10.06 -3.08
C SER A 31 -0.77 9.51 -2.26
N THR A 32 -0.19 10.32 -1.36
CA THR A 32 0.90 9.87 -0.48
C THR A 32 0.43 9.30 0.86
N SER A 33 -0.87 9.33 1.19
CA SER A 33 -1.36 8.87 2.48
C SER A 33 -1.56 7.35 2.58
N CYS A 34 -1.91 6.65 1.48
CA CYS A 34 -1.98 5.18 1.48
C CYS A 34 -0.60 4.53 1.63
N ARG A 35 0.45 5.19 1.14
CA ARG A 35 1.83 4.68 1.19
C ARG A 35 2.44 4.54 2.59
N ARG A 36 1.77 5.03 3.66
CA ARG A 36 2.36 5.09 5.02
C ARG A 36 1.74 4.13 6.05
N ALA A 37 0.48 3.71 5.90
CA ALA A 37 -0.15 2.84 6.90
C ALA A 37 0.44 1.42 6.92
N ARG A 38 0.81 0.88 5.75
CA ARG A 38 1.42 -0.45 5.65
C ARG A 38 2.93 -0.51 5.86
N ARG A 39 3.64 0.63 5.84
CA ARG A 39 5.06 0.67 6.25
C ARG A 39 5.25 0.48 7.76
N GLY A 40 4.19 0.57 8.57
CA GLY A 40 4.26 0.24 9.99
C GLY A 40 4.55 -1.24 10.26
N TRP A 41 4.15 -2.13 9.33
CA TRP A 41 4.34 -3.57 9.45
C TRP A 41 5.82 -3.98 9.38
N THR A 42 6.65 -3.18 8.71
CA THR A 42 8.08 -3.41 8.53
C THR A 42 8.93 -2.94 9.72
N GLN A 43 8.40 -2.14 10.64
CA GLN A 43 9.19 -1.54 11.73
C GLN A 43 9.02 -2.22 13.10
N GLY A 44 8.30 -3.34 13.19
CA GLY A 44 8.11 -4.03 14.47
C GLY A 44 7.33 -3.19 15.50
N ALA A 45 6.59 -2.17 15.06
CA ALA A 45 5.71 -1.41 15.91
C ALA A 45 4.62 -2.36 16.45
N GLY A 46 4.52 -2.48 17.78
CA GLY A 46 3.56 -3.38 18.44
C GLY A 46 2.08 -3.00 18.25
N GLN A 47 1.78 -1.98 17.45
CA GLN A 47 0.44 -1.49 17.13
C GLN A 47 0.36 -1.03 15.67
N ILE A 48 -0.80 -1.23 15.06
CA ILE A 48 -1.10 -0.72 13.72
C ILE A 48 -1.42 0.77 13.79
N ALA A 49 -0.71 1.57 13.01
CA ALA A 49 -1.01 2.98 12.83
C ALA A 49 -1.95 3.17 11.62
N PHE A 50 -3.17 3.64 11.88
CA PHE A 50 -4.14 3.96 10.83
C PHE A 50 -4.01 5.43 10.36
N PRO A 51 -4.24 5.74 9.07
CA PRO A 51 -4.29 7.11 8.58
C PRO A 51 -5.38 7.92 9.26
N LYS A 52 -5.11 9.21 9.55
CA LYS A 52 -6.11 10.13 10.14
C LYS A 52 -7.41 10.19 9.35
N ALA A 53 -7.36 10.18 8.02
CA ALA A 53 -8.54 10.20 7.15
C ALA A 53 -9.48 8.98 7.32
N LEU A 54 -8.98 7.84 7.80
CA LEU A 54 -9.78 6.67 8.15
C LEU A 54 -10.34 6.77 9.57
N LEU A 55 -9.54 7.31 10.51
CA LEU A 55 -9.96 7.52 11.89
C LEU A 55 -11.07 8.58 12.00
N ASP A 56 -11.00 9.65 11.19
CA ASP A 56 -12.00 10.71 11.14
C ASP A 56 -13.38 10.20 10.65
N ARG A 57 -13.39 9.07 9.92
CA ARG A 57 -14.60 8.36 9.45
C ARG A 57 -14.95 7.14 10.29
N GLY A 58 -14.34 6.97 11.46
CA GLY A 58 -14.55 5.81 12.33
C GLY A 58 -15.97 5.68 12.90
N GLY A 59 -16.81 6.71 12.77
CA GLY A 59 -18.23 6.66 13.14
C GLY A 59 -19.10 5.90 12.14
N ASP A 60 -18.63 5.68 10.91
CA ASP A 60 -19.36 4.91 9.90
C ASP A 60 -19.22 3.41 10.19
N ALA A 61 -20.34 2.69 10.31
CA ALA A 61 -20.35 1.27 10.67
C ALA A 61 -19.46 0.39 9.77
N VAL A 62 -19.46 0.66 8.46
CA VAL A 62 -18.64 -0.07 7.47
C VAL A 62 -17.14 0.18 7.69
N VAL A 63 -16.74 1.41 8.00
CA VAL A 63 -15.33 1.76 8.23
C VAL A 63 -14.84 1.17 9.55
N ALA A 64 -15.68 1.19 10.59
CA ALA A 64 -15.37 0.58 11.87
C ALA A 64 -15.15 -0.94 11.76
N GLU A 65 -15.98 -1.65 10.98
CA GLU A 65 -15.82 -3.08 10.72
C GLU A 65 -14.49 -3.39 10.01
N ILE A 66 -14.13 -2.61 8.98
CA ILE A 66 -12.85 -2.77 8.26
C ILE A 66 -11.66 -2.56 9.21
N ILE A 67 -11.71 -1.53 10.07
CA ILE A 67 -10.64 -1.26 11.04
C ILE A 67 -10.53 -2.41 12.06
N ALA A 68 -11.65 -2.93 12.54
CA ALA A 68 -11.67 -4.05 13.47
C ALA A 68 -11.10 -5.33 12.83
N GLY A 69 -11.50 -5.63 11.58
CA GLY A 69 -10.98 -6.77 10.82
C GLY A 69 -9.47 -6.71 10.61
N GLU A 70 -8.94 -5.56 10.20
CA GLU A 70 -7.48 -5.39 10.00
C GLU A 70 -6.70 -5.52 11.32
N LYS A 71 -7.26 -5.00 12.43
CA LYS A 71 -6.67 -5.19 13.77
C LYS A 71 -6.62 -6.66 14.18
N GLN A 72 -7.73 -7.39 14.00
CA GLN A 72 -7.80 -8.80 14.32
C GLN A 72 -6.82 -9.63 13.48
N LEU A 73 -6.72 -9.35 12.17
CA LEU A 73 -5.77 -10.00 11.27
C LEU A 73 -4.32 -9.78 11.72
N PHE A 74 -3.96 -8.55 12.10
CA PHE A 74 -2.62 -8.23 12.60
C PHE A 74 -2.29 -8.98 13.90
N GLU A 75 -3.18 -8.95 14.88
CA GLU A 75 -2.94 -9.66 16.15
C GLU A 75 -2.82 -11.17 15.94
N THR A 76 -3.62 -11.73 15.03
CA THR A 76 -3.53 -13.15 14.67
C THR A 76 -2.19 -13.49 14.02
N ARG A 77 -1.74 -12.69 13.04
CA ARG A 77 -0.42 -12.86 12.39
C ARG A 77 0.73 -12.68 13.39
N ARG A 78 0.63 -11.70 14.28
CA ARG A 78 1.62 -11.46 15.35
C ARG A 78 1.69 -12.63 16.33
N ALA A 79 0.55 -13.13 16.80
CA ALA A 79 0.48 -14.26 17.70
C ALA A 79 1.04 -15.53 17.05
N ALA A 80 0.68 -15.80 15.80
CA ALA A 80 1.21 -16.95 15.04
C ALA A 80 2.74 -16.90 14.91
N ARG A 81 3.31 -15.74 14.52
CA ARG A 81 4.77 -15.54 14.44
C ARG A 81 5.45 -15.70 15.80
N SER A 82 4.89 -15.10 16.84
CA SER A 82 5.43 -15.21 18.19
C SER A 82 5.41 -16.67 18.67
N GLY A 83 4.34 -17.42 18.35
CA GLY A 83 4.20 -18.84 18.67
C GLY A 83 5.25 -19.70 17.95
N GLN A 84 5.40 -19.52 16.64
CA GLN A 84 6.41 -20.23 15.84
C GLN A 84 7.83 -19.98 16.36
N LYS A 85 8.18 -18.71 16.61
CA LYS A 85 9.47 -18.36 17.20
C LYS A 85 9.65 -18.91 18.61
N GLY A 86 8.59 -18.92 19.41
CA GLY A 86 8.58 -19.50 20.74
C GLY A 86 8.92 -20.99 20.70
N GLN A 87 8.28 -21.75 19.80
CA GLN A 87 8.55 -23.17 19.61
C GLN A 87 10.01 -23.45 19.20
N LEU A 88 10.55 -22.67 18.27
CA LEU A 88 11.95 -22.80 17.85
C LEU A 88 12.93 -22.46 18.98
N ARG A 89 12.63 -21.44 19.79
CA ARG A 89 13.43 -21.07 20.96
C ARG A 89 13.40 -22.15 22.03
N GLU A 90 12.24 -22.76 22.30
CA GLU A 90 12.15 -23.87 23.25
C GLU A 90 13.02 -25.06 22.80
N ARG A 91 13.04 -25.34 21.50
CA ARG A 91 13.92 -26.37 20.94
C ARG A 91 15.40 -26.05 21.09
N ILE A 92 15.79 -24.78 20.96
CA ILE A 92 17.16 -24.32 21.26
C ILE A 92 17.49 -24.53 22.74
N GLU A 93 16.57 -24.18 23.65
CA GLU A 93 16.78 -24.37 25.09
C GLU A 93 16.92 -25.85 25.46
N GLN A 94 16.14 -26.74 24.82
CA GLN A 94 16.30 -28.18 24.98
C GLN A 94 17.70 -28.66 24.52
N LEU A 95 18.16 -28.22 23.35
CA LEU A 95 19.49 -28.57 22.84
C LEU A 95 20.61 -28.00 23.72
N ARG A 96 20.43 -26.82 24.31
CA ARG A 96 21.39 -26.25 25.28
C ARG A 96 21.52 -27.09 26.54
N LYS A 97 20.41 -27.66 27.03
CA LYS A 97 20.43 -28.59 28.17
C LYS A 97 21.13 -29.90 27.80
N GLU A 98 20.91 -30.42 26.60
CA GLU A 98 21.62 -31.59 26.06
C GLU A 98 23.13 -31.33 25.99
N ILE A 99 23.55 -30.21 25.38
CA ILE A 99 24.95 -29.75 25.34
C ILE A 99 25.55 -29.67 26.74
N SER A 100 24.85 -29.07 27.71
CA SER A 100 25.33 -28.98 29.09
C SER A 100 25.53 -30.35 29.73
N GLY A 101 24.66 -31.32 29.43
CA GLY A 101 24.77 -32.69 29.93
C GLY A 101 25.95 -33.43 29.30
N ASP A 102 26.09 -33.35 27.98
CA ASP A 102 27.17 -34.00 27.23
C ASP A 102 28.54 -33.40 27.57
N THR A 103 28.60 -32.08 27.80
CA THR A 103 29.82 -31.39 28.25
C THR A 103 30.27 -31.94 29.61
N ALA A 104 29.35 -32.07 30.56
CA ALA A 104 29.67 -32.64 31.88
C ALA A 104 30.16 -34.09 31.78
N GLN A 105 29.59 -34.90 30.87
CA GLN A 105 30.07 -36.26 30.61
C GLN A 105 31.46 -36.28 29.97
N ALA A 106 31.70 -35.39 28.99
CA ALA A 106 33.00 -35.27 28.33
C ALA A 106 34.09 -34.85 29.30
N ASP A 107 33.79 -33.92 30.21
CA ASP A 107 34.70 -33.48 31.28
C ASP A 107 35.00 -34.61 32.26
N ALA A 108 33.98 -35.37 32.69
CA ALA A 108 34.16 -36.54 33.55
C ALA A 108 35.07 -37.60 32.89
N LYS A 109 34.85 -37.87 31.60
CA LYS A 109 35.71 -38.77 30.82
C LYS A 109 37.13 -38.22 30.65
N SER A 110 37.28 -36.92 30.49
CA SER A 110 38.59 -36.26 30.44
C SER A 110 39.37 -36.47 31.73
N HIS A 111 38.71 -36.34 32.89
CA HIS A 111 39.33 -36.64 34.19
C HIS A 111 39.70 -38.12 34.33
N GLU A 112 38.83 -39.04 33.90
CA GLU A 112 39.09 -40.48 33.90
C GLU A 112 40.33 -40.84 33.04
N ILE A 113 40.44 -40.23 31.85
CA ILE A 113 41.60 -40.41 30.95
C ILE A 113 42.90 -39.94 31.62
N VAL A 114 42.89 -38.82 32.35
CA VAL A 114 44.07 -38.33 33.07
C VAL A 114 44.51 -39.33 34.15
N LEU A 115 43.58 -39.82 34.97
CA LEU A 115 43.88 -40.79 36.04
C LEU A 115 44.43 -42.10 35.48
N VAL A 116 43.80 -42.64 34.43
CA VAL A 116 44.27 -43.85 33.75
C VAL A 116 45.64 -43.62 33.08
N GLY A 117 45.88 -42.42 32.55
CA GLY A 117 47.15 -42.02 31.98
C GLY A 117 48.30 -42.05 32.99
N GLU A 118 48.07 -41.54 34.20
CA GLU A 118 49.04 -41.58 35.30
C GLU A 118 49.35 -43.02 35.75
N GLU A 119 48.33 -43.88 35.85
CA GLU A 119 48.52 -45.29 36.16
C GLU A 119 49.30 -46.01 35.05
N LEU A 120 49.01 -45.72 33.78
CA LEU A 120 49.73 -46.27 32.64
C LEU A 120 51.21 -45.92 32.64
N VAL A 121 51.58 -44.68 33.00
CA VAL A 121 53.00 -44.28 33.13
C VAL A 121 53.71 -45.16 34.16
N SER A 122 53.07 -45.38 35.31
CA SER A 122 53.59 -46.21 36.39
C SER A 122 53.72 -47.68 35.97
N LEU A 123 52.68 -48.24 35.34
CA LEU A 123 52.68 -49.62 34.83
C LEU A 123 53.75 -49.83 33.76
N ARG A 124 53.94 -48.89 32.83
CA ARG A 124 55.01 -48.94 31.82
C ARG A 124 56.40 -48.97 32.47
N ALA A 125 56.63 -48.19 33.53
CA ALA A 125 57.89 -48.20 34.25
C ALA A 125 58.16 -49.55 34.97
N LEU A 126 57.12 -50.15 35.58
CA LEU A 126 57.21 -51.47 36.22
C LEU A 126 57.43 -52.60 35.22
N TRP A 127 56.78 -52.53 34.05
CA TRP A 127 56.97 -53.51 32.97
C TRP A 127 58.39 -53.49 32.41
N LYS A 128 59.00 -52.31 32.23
CA LYS A 128 60.41 -52.18 31.84
C LYS A 128 61.37 -52.85 32.83
N LYS A 129 61.00 -52.88 34.11
CA LYS A 129 61.73 -53.58 35.19
C LYS A 129 61.35 -55.06 35.30
N ARG A 130 60.48 -55.58 34.41
CA ARG A 130 59.93 -56.95 34.41
C ARG A 130 59.17 -57.33 35.69
N LEU A 131 58.54 -56.35 36.35
CA LEU A 131 57.81 -56.53 37.62
C LEU A 131 56.31 -56.79 37.44
N ILE A 132 55.78 -56.70 36.21
CA ILE A 132 54.37 -56.96 35.89
C ILE A 132 54.23 -57.73 34.58
N SER A 133 53.07 -58.38 34.37
CA SER A 133 52.74 -59.05 33.10
C SER A 133 52.41 -58.05 31.98
N ILE A 134 52.68 -58.44 30.73
CA ILE A 134 52.29 -57.66 29.54
C ILE A 134 50.77 -57.54 29.40
N ASP A 135 50.02 -58.56 29.83
CA ASP A 135 48.56 -58.58 29.76
C ASP A 135 47.94 -57.44 30.57
N ARG A 136 48.48 -57.16 31.77
CA ARG A 136 48.02 -56.05 32.61
C ARG A 136 48.27 -54.69 31.96
N LEU A 137 49.43 -54.51 31.33
CA LEU A 137 49.75 -53.27 30.63
C LEU A 137 48.81 -53.07 29.42
N THR A 138 48.68 -54.08 28.56
CA THR A 138 47.85 -53.98 27.34
C THR A 138 46.35 -53.87 27.64
N ALA A 139 45.88 -54.42 28.76
CA ALA A 139 44.51 -54.21 29.23
C ALA A 139 44.26 -52.75 29.58
N MET A 140 45.19 -52.11 30.32
CA MET A 140 45.07 -50.70 30.68
C MET A 140 45.23 -49.77 29.46
N GLU A 141 46.08 -50.11 28.49
CA GLU A 141 46.22 -49.34 27.25
C GLU A 141 44.95 -49.39 26.39
N ARG A 142 44.29 -50.56 26.34
CA ARG A 142 42.98 -50.70 25.69
C ARG A 142 41.91 -49.88 26.40
N GLU A 143 41.92 -49.84 27.73
CA GLU A 143 41.00 -49.02 28.52
C GLU A 143 41.17 -47.53 28.22
N ALA A 144 42.40 -47.01 28.22
CA ALA A 144 42.67 -45.62 27.88
C ALA A 144 42.19 -45.26 26.45
N THR A 145 42.41 -46.17 25.49
CA THR A 145 41.96 -45.98 24.11
C THR A 145 40.43 -45.98 24.01
N ARG A 146 39.74 -46.83 24.80
CA ARG A 146 38.28 -46.86 24.87
C ARG A 146 37.73 -45.53 25.41
N LEU A 147 38.28 -45.04 26.52
CA LEU A 147 37.86 -43.77 27.12
C LEU A 147 38.07 -42.58 26.18
N ASP A 148 39.18 -42.56 25.46
CA ASP A 148 39.45 -41.52 24.46
C ASP A 148 38.43 -41.58 23.30
N GLY A 149 38.08 -42.78 22.84
CA GLY A 149 37.02 -43.00 21.85
C GLY A 149 35.65 -42.53 22.33
N GLU A 150 35.27 -42.85 23.57
CA GLU A 150 34.01 -42.39 24.20
C GLU A 150 33.97 -40.86 24.30
N ARG A 151 35.06 -40.22 24.74
CA ARG A 151 35.18 -38.75 24.78
C ARG A 151 35.07 -38.14 23.38
N GLY A 152 35.68 -38.77 22.38
CA GLY A 152 35.59 -38.35 20.98
C GLY A 152 34.15 -38.40 20.45
N GLN A 153 33.39 -39.45 20.80
CA GLN A 153 31.97 -39.55 20.46
C GLN A 153 31.14 -38.43 21.10
N LEU A 154 31.36 -38.14 22.38
CA LEU A 154 30.69 -37.02 23.07
C LEU A 154 31.03 -35.67 22.44
N THR A 155 32.29 -35.46 22.07
CA THR A 155 32.74 -34.23 21.40
C THR A 155 32.07 -34.05 20.04
N ALA A 156 31.92 -35.14 19.28
CA ALA A 156 31.20 -35.11 18.00
C ALA A 156 29.71 -34.82 18.19
N ALA A 157 29.07 -35.41 19.20
CA ALA A 157 27.68 -35.16 19.54
C ALA A 157 27.45 -33.68 19.94
N LEU A 158 28.35 -33.10 20.72
CA LEU A 158 28.35 -31.69 21.11
C LEU A 158 28.37 -30.78 19.87
N ALA A 159 29.33 -31.01 18.96
CA ALA A 159 29.45 -30.24 17.72
C ALA A 159 28.19 -30.37 16.83
N GLN A 160 27.59 -31.57 16.77
CA GLN A 160 26.33 -31.77 16.06
C GLN A 160 25.17 -31.00 16.70
N ALA A 161 25.06 -30.99 18.02
CA ALA A 161 24.03 -30.25 18.74
C ALA A 161 24.17 -28.72 18.53
N GLU A 162 25.40 -28.20 18.56
CA GLU A 162 25.68 -26.79 18.25
C GLU A 162 25.32 -26.44 16.80
N GLY A 163 25.63 -27.33 15.85
CA GLY A 163 25.22 -27.18 14.44
C GLY A 163 23.70 -27.11 14.29
N ARG A 164 22.96 -27.96 15.00
CA ARG A 164 21.48 -27.91 15.03
C ARG A 164 20.96 -26.59 15.61
N ILE A 165 21.60 -26.05 16.65
CA ILE A 165 21.24 -24.72 17.19
C ILE A 165 21.45 -23.62 16.14
N ALA A 166 22.57 -23.64 15.42
CA ALA A 166 22.83 -22.69 14.35
C ALA A 166 21.79 -22.76 13.23
N GLU A 167 21.40 -23.97 12.82
CA GLU A 167 20.32 -24.18 11.85
C GLU A 167 18.99 -23.61 12.33
N ILE A 168 18.58 -23.89 13.57
CA ILE A 168 17.32 -23.37 14.13
C ILE A 168 17.36 -21.83 14.25
N ASN A 169 18.51 -21.24 14.57
CA ASN A 169 18.65 -19.78 14.56
C ASN A 169 18.43 -19.19 13.16
N LEU A 170 18.93 -19.84 12.11
CA LEU A 170 18.64 -19.45 10.72
C LEU A 170 17.15 -19.61 10.39
N GLN A 171 16.50 -20.66 10.89
CA GLN A 171 15.05 -20.82 10.73
C GLN A 171 14.25 -19.69 11.41
N ILE A 172 14.68 -19.23 12.60
CA ILE A 172 14.05 -18.07 13.28
C ILE A 172 14.18 -16.80 12.43
N ILE A 173 15.32 -16.60 11.77
CA ILE A 173 15.54 -15.49 10.85
C ILE A 173 14.63 -15.64 9.62
N GLN A 174 14.53 -16.84 9.05
CA GLN A 174 13.69 -17.12 7.89
C GLN A 174 12.22 -16.77 8.15
N VAL A 175 11.68 -17.08 9.33
CA VAL A 175 10.31 -16.69 9.73
C VAL A 175 10.07 -15.17 9.61
N ASP A 176 11.08 -14.34 9.85
CA ASP A 176 10.96 -12.88 9.70
C ASP A 176 11.04 -12.42 8.24
N LEU A 177 11.89 -13.08 7.46
CA LEU A 177 12.00 -12.80 6.04
C LEU A 177 10.71 -13.18 5.32
N ASP A 178 10.16 -14.36 5.59
CA ASP A 178 8.91 -14.84 4.99
C ASP A 178 7.78 -13.84 5.23
N LEU A 179 7.58 -13.41 6.49
CA LEU A 179 6.61 -12.36 6.81
C LEU A 179 6.86 -11.07 6.02
N SER A 180 8.12 -10.63 5.95
CA SER A 180 8.47 -9.42 5.22
C SER A 180 8.16 -9.55 3.72
N THR A 181 8.38 -10.72 3.13
CA THR A 181 8.05 -10.99 1.73
C THR A 181 6.54 -11.02 1.50
N GLU A 182 5.77 -11.66 2.38
CA GLU A 182 4.30 -11.69 2.32
C GLU A 182 3.71 -10.30 2.44
N VAL A 183 4.15 -9.51 3.44
CA VAL A 183 3.68 -8.12 3.63
C VAL A 183 4.01 -7.26 2.41
N ASN A 184 5.18 -7.42 1.81
CA ASN A 184 5.56 -6.68 0.60
C ASN A 184 4.72 -7.09 -0.61
N LYS A 185 4.35 -8.37 -0.73
CA LYS A 185 3.43 -8.85 -1.76
C LYS A 185 2.03 -8.27 -1.57
N ASP A 186 1.48 -8.39 -0.36
CA ASP A 186 0.19 -7.81 0.03
C ASP A 186 0.14 -6.30 -0.25
N LEU A 187 1.25 -5.59 0.02
CA LEU A 187 1.37 -4.15 -0.24
C LEU A 187 1.32 -3.83 -1.73
N ARG A 188 2.07 -4.56 -2.57
CA ARG A 188 2.07 -4.35 -4.03
C ARG A 188 0.69 -4.58 -4.63
N GLU A 189 0.00 -5.65 -4.22
CA GLU A 189 -1.35 -5.94 -4.70
C GLU A 189 -2.35 -4.84 -4.32
N ILE A 190 -2.23 -4.29 -3.11
CA ILE A 190 -3.11 -3.21 -2.66
C ILE A 190 -2.76 -1.87 -3.30
N ASP A 191 -1.48 -1.56 -3.52
CA ASP A 191 -1.08 -0.37 -4.26
C ASP A 191 -1.60 -0.41 -5.71
N ALA A 192 -1.60 -1.58 -6.35
CA ALA A 192 -2.19 -1.77 -7.68
C ALA A 192 -3.70 -1.52 -7.67
N LYS A 193 -4.43 -2.11 -6.71
CA LYS A 193 -5.89 -1.88 -6.54
C LYS A 193 -6.21 -0.41 -6.25
N ILE A 194 -5.38 0.27 -5.46
CA ILE A 194 -5.55 1.70 -5.19
C ILE A 194 -5.38 2.50 -6.49
N GLY A 195 -4.38 2.18 -7.31
CA GLY A 195 -4.18 2.82 -8.61
C GLY A 195 -5.40 2.66 -9.52
N GLU A 196 -5.94 1.44 -9.63
CA GLU A 196 -7.15 1.13 -10.40
C GLU A 196 -8.37 1.92 -9.90
N LEU A 197 -8.61 1.93 -8.58
CA LEU A 197 -9.73 2.64 -7.98
C LEU A 197 -9.59 4.17 -8.11
N MET A 198 -8.36 4.69 -8.07
CA MET A 198 -8.11 6.11 -8.32
C MET A 198 -8.48 6.51 -9.75
N GLU A 199 -8.12 5.69 -10.74
CA GLU A 199 -8.46 5.96 -12.14
C GLU A 199 -9.97 5.92 -12.36
N ARG A 200 -10.65 4.88 -11.83
CA ARG A 200 -12.12 4.79 -11.86
C ARG A 200 -12.80 5.99 -11.21
N LYS A 201 -12.24 6.47 -10.10
CA LYS A 201 -12.74 7.66 -9.41
C LYS A 201 -12.62 8.90 -10.31
N VAL A 202 -11.47 9.11 -10.97
CA VAL A 202 -11.28 10.26 -11.88
C VAL A 202 -12.27 10.20 -13.04
N ALA A 203 -12.46 9.04 -13.65
CA ALA A 203 -13.44 8.85 -14.72
C ALA A 203 -14.89 9.14 -14.24
N ALA A 204 -15.26 8.67 -13.05
CA ALA A 204 -16.57 8.94 -12.47
C ALA A 204 -16.77 10.43 -12.11
N GLU A 205 -15.71 11.10 -11.62
CA GLU A 205 -15.73 12.54 -11.36
C GLU A 205 -15.87 13.35 -12.67
N ASP A 206 -15.24 12.93 -13.77
CA ASP A 206 -15.41 13.58 -15.08
C ASP A 206 -16.83 13.39 -15.62
N GLN A 207 -17.39 12.17 -15.49
CA GLN A 207 -18.78 11.91 -15.86
C GLN A 207 -19.76 12.77 -15.05
N LEU A 208 -19.51 12.95 -13.75
CA LEU A 208 -20.31 13.83 -12.89
C LEU A 208 -20.20 15.30 -13.32
N ARG A 209 -19.00 15.78 -13.68
CA ARG A 209 -18.80 17.16 -14.17
C ARG A 209 -19.53 17.42 -15.49
N ARG A 210 -19.68 16.42 -16.35
CA ARG A 210 -20.40 16.52 -17.63
C ARG A 210 -21.93 16.61 -17.48
N ILE A 211 -22.47 16.33 -16.29
CA ILE A 211 -23.90 16.54 -16.00
C ILE A 211 -24.23 18.04 -15.95
N ASP A 212 -23.31 18.85 -15.42
CA ASP A 212 -23.47 20.31 -15.36
C ASP A 212 -22.95 20.95 -16.66
N ILE A 213 -23.85 21.20 -17.61
CA ILE A 213 -23.51 21.88 -18.86
C ILE A 213 -23.36 23.38 -18.61
N ARG A 214 -22.13 23.89 -18.77
CA ARG A 214 -21.82 25.33 -18.65
C ARG A 214 -21.58 25.97 -20.01
N ALA A 215 -21.93 27.25 -20.13
CA ALA A 215 -21.63 28.04 -21.32
C ALA A 215 -20.10 28.19 -21.51
N PRO A 216 -19.55 27.96 -22.73
CA PRO A 216 -18.12 28.11 -22.99
C PRO A 216 -17.68 29.57 -23.13
N GLN A 217 -18.61 30.48 -23.43
CA GLN A 217 -18.37 31.92 -23.60
C GLN A 217 -19.61 32.71 -23.19
N ASP A 218 -19.40 33.97 -22.82
CA ASP A 218 -20.49 34.91 -22.52
C ASP A 218 -21.24 35.25 -23.81
N GLY A 219 -22.57 35.34 -23.71
CA GLY A 219 -23.43 35.61 -24.86
C GLY A 219 -24.90 35.35 -24.56
N VAL A 220 -25.73 35.55 -25.57
CA VAL A 220 -27.18 35.35 -25.49
C VAL A 220 -27.57 33.95 -25.94
N VAL A 221 -28.41 33.28 -25.17
CA VAL A 221 -28.95 31.96 -25.54
C VAL A 221 -30.02 32.13 -26.62
N GLN A 222 -29.81 31.52 -27.78
CA GLN A 222 -30.75 31.43 -28.89
C GLN A 222 -31.16 29.96 -29.10
N GLN A 223 -32.43 29.71 -29.42
CA GLN A 223 -32.95 28.35 -29.72
C GLN A 223 -32.63 27.30 -28.64
N SER A 224 -33.24 27.42 -27.46
CA SER A 224 -33.27 26.30 -26.50
C SER A 224 -34.24 25.22 -27.00
N ILE A 225 -33.84 23.95 -26.96
CA ILE A 225 -34.67 22.79 -27.33
C ILE A 225 -35.07 21.99 -26.07
N ALA A 226 -34.42 22.23 -24.93
CA ALA A 226 -34.70 21.55 -23.67
C ALA A 226 -35.85 22.24 -22.90
N TYR A 227 -37.09 21.85 -23.20
CA TYR A 227 -38.30 22.42 -22.56
C TYR A 227 -38.86 21.58 -21.41
N THR A 228 -38.24 20.46 -21.01
CA THR A 228 -38.83 19.53 -20.03
C THR A 228 -37.86 19.10 -18.92
N ILE A 229 -38.31 19.23 -17.68
CA ILE A 229 -37.63 18.66 -16.50
C ILE A 229 -37.80 17.14 -16.57
N GLY A 230 -36.69 16.39 -16.70
CA GLY A 230 -36.68 14.93 -16.77
C GLY A 230 -36.68 14.32 -18.18
N GLY A 231 -36.51 15.13 -19.23
CA GLY A 231 -36.29 14.62 -20.59
C GLY A 231 -34.92 13.95 -20.76
N VAL A 232 -34.86 12.88 -21.55
CA VAL A 232 -33.60 12.20 -21.91
C VAL A 232 -33.01 12.86 -23.16
N ILE A 233 -31.73 13.23 -23.11
CA ILE A 233 -31.01 13.88 -24.22
C ILE A 233 -29.97 12.90 -24.76
N SER A 234 -29.94 12.69 -26.08
CA SER A 234 -28.97 11.80 -26.73
C SER A 234 -27.60 12.46 -26.89
N PRO A 235 -26.49 11.69 -26.89
CA PRO A 235 -25.17 12.22 -27.18
C PRO A 235 -25.12 12.96 -28.52
N GLY A 236 -24.57 14.19 -28.53
CA GLY A 236 -24.43 15.00 -29.75
C GLY A 236 -25.67 15.81 -30.14
N GLN A 237 -26.78 15.70 -29.40
CA GLN A 237 -27.95 16.55 -29.63
C GLN A 237 -27.66 18.00 -29.22
N ILE A 238 -28.00 18.96 -30.08
CA ILE A 238 -27.89 20.38 -29.79
C ILE A 238 -28.96 20.75 -28.75
N ILE A 239 -28.55 21.26 -27.60
CA ILE A 239 -29.44 21.60 -26.48
C ILE A 239 -29.82 23.08 -26.52
N MET A 240 -28.81 23.94 -26.70
CA MET A 240 -28.91 25.40 -26.74
C MET A 240 -27.81 25.95 -27.67
N GLN A 241 -28.11 27.03 -28.40
CA GLN A 241 -27.12 27.80 -29.15
C GLN A 241 -26.79 29.08 -28.37
N ILE A 242 -25.51 29.43 -28.26
CA ILE A 242 -25.06 30.66 -27.60
C ILE A 242 -24.45 31.56 -28.66
N VAL A 243 -24.98 32.77 -28.81
CA VAL A 243 -24.44 33.81 -29.69
C VAL A 243 -23.56 34.74 -28.86
N PRO A 244 -22.24 34.85 -29.15
CA PRO A 244 -21.33 35.71 -28.40
C PRO A 244 -21.68 37.19 -28.55
N ASP A 245 -21.48 37.96 -27.48
CA ASP A 245 -21.72 39.42 -27.53
C ASP A 245 -20.59 40.18 -28.28
N SER A 246 -19.43 39.55 -28.46
CA SER A 246 -18.20 40.21 -28.96
C SER A 246 -17.73 39.74 -30.34
N ASP A 247 -18.60 39.15 -31.15
CA ASP A 247 -18.18 38.65 -32.47
C ASP A 247 -18.06 39.80 -33.49
N SER A 248 -17.05 39.76 -34.35
CA SER A 248 -16.91 40.74 -35.44
C SER A 248 -18.00 40.45 -36.48
N LEU A 249 -19.04 41.29 -36.50
CA LEU A 249 -20.14 41.18 -37.46
C LEU A 249 -19.62 41.43 -38.89
N ALA A 250 -19.37 40.35 -39.62
CA ALA A 250 -19.10 40.39 -41.05
C ALA A 250 -20.43 40.38 -41.81
N ILE A 251 -20.61 41.33 -42.71
CA ILE A 251 -21.82 41.44 -43.53
C ILE A 251 -21.46 41.07 -44.95
N GLU A 252 -22.04 39.97 -45.44
CA GLU A 252 -21.96 39.58 -46.83
C GLU A 252 -23.09 40.24 -47.62
N ALA A 253 -22.73 41.21 -48.47
CA ALA A 253 -23.65 41.79 -49.44
C ALA A 253 -23.44 41.14 -50.80
N ARG A 254 -24.51 40.62 -51.40
CA ARG A 254 -24.50 40.18 -52.80
C ARG A 254 -24.82 41.37 -53.69
N ILE A 255 -23.90 41.69 -54.59
CA ILE A 255 -24.02 42.84 -55.51
C ILE A 255 -24.26 42.32 -56.92
N ALA A 256 -25.09 43.02 -57.70
CA ALA A 256 -25.30 42.68 -59.09
C ALA A 256 -24.02 42.95 -59.89
N PRO A 257 -23.60 42.07 -60.83
CA PRO A 257 -22.35 42.25 -61.57
C PRO A 257 -22.25 43.57 -62.34
N SER A 258 -23.39 44.18 -62.71
CA SER A 258 -23.45 45.50 -63.36
C SER A 258 -22.95 46.65 -62.49
N ASP A 259 -22.96 46.48 -61.16
CA ASP A 259 -22.71 47.54 -60.19
C ASP A 259 -21.29 47.43 -59.58
N ILE A 260 -20.47 46.49 -60.08
CA ILE A 260 -19.11 46.25 -59.60
C ILE A 260 -18.18 47.43 -59.85
N ASP A 261 -18.40 48.18 -60.94
CA ASP A 261 -17.59 49.34 -61.34
C ASP A 261 -17.73 50.54 -60.37
N GLN A 262 -18.71 50.50 -59.46
CA GLN A 262 -19.02 51.58 -58.51
C GLN A 262 -18.52 51.31 -57.08
N LEU A 263 -17.80 50.20 -56.88
CA LEU A 263 -17.35 49.74 -55.56
C LEU A 263 -15.84 49.83 -55.38
N PHE A 264 -15.41 50.34 -54.22
CA PHE A 264 -14.01 50.41 -53.83
C PHE A 264 -13.81 50.19 -52.33
N VAL A 265 -12.63 49.68 -51.96
CA VAL A 265 -12.28 49.40 -50.57
C VAL A 265 -12.25 50.70 -49.76
N GLY A 266 -12.97 50.74 -48.64
CA GLY A 266 -13.07 51.92 -47.76
C GLY A 266 -14.27 52.85 -48.05
N GLN A 267 -15.13 52.50 -49.01
CA GLN A 267 -16.37 53.23 -49.26
C GLN A 267 -17.32 53.17 -48.04
N PRO A 268 -17.88 54.31 -47.59
CA PRO A 268 -18.84 54.30 -46.49
C PRO A 268 -20.12 53.59 -46.93
N ALA A 269 -20.48 52.51 -46.23
CA ALA A 269 -21.70 51.75 -46.46
C ALA A 269 -22.75 52.09 -45.40
N ALA A 270 -23.96 52.43 -45.82
CA ALA A 270 -25.11 52.58 -44.93
C ALA A 270 -25.89 51.27 -44.88
N LEU A 271 -25.98 50.67 -43.70
CA LEU A 271 -26.67 49.41 -43.49
C LEU A 271 -28.03 49.67 -42.84
N ARG A 272 -29.09 49.11 -43.42
CA ARG A 272 -30.44 49.17 -42.87
C ARG A 272 -30.91 47.76 -42.53
N PHE A 273 -30.95 47.45 -41.23
CA PHE A 273 -31.49 46.18 -40.74
C PHE A 273 -33.02 46.27 -40.67
N SER A 274 -33.72 45.54 -41.53
CA SER A 274 -35.18 45.48 -41.51
C SER A 274 -35.74 44.80 -40.25
N ALA A 275 -34.96 43.92 -39.61
CA ALA A 275 -35.36 43.13 -38.44
C ALA A 275 -35.17 43.81 -37.08
N LEU A 276 -34.43 44.92 -37.00
CA LEU A 276 -34.18 45.68 -35.76
C LEU A 276 -35.19 46.81 -35.51
N ASN A 277 -36.25 46.89 -36.30
CA ASN A 277 -37.39 47.75 -36.00
C ASN A 277 -38.25 47.08 -34.91
N GLN A 278 -37.78 47.16 -33.67
CA GLN A 278 -38.61 46.95 -32.49
C GLN A 278 -38.75 48.28 -31.75
N ARG A 279 -40.00 48.58 -31.36
CA ARG A 279 -40.40 49.69 -30.51
C ARG A 279 -39.59 49.75 -29.21
#